data_AF-A0A191TI49-F1
#
_entry.id   AF-A0A191TI49-F1
#
_cell.length_a   1.000
_cell.length_b   1.000
_cell.length_c   1.000
_cell.angle_alpha   90.00
_cell.angle_beta   90.00
_cell.angle_gamma   90.00
#
_symmetry.space_group_name_H-M   'P 1'
#
loop_
_entity.id
_entity.type
_entity.pdbx_description
1 polymer ?
#
loop_
_entity_poly.entity_id
_entity_poly.type
_entity_poly.pdbx_seq_one_letter_code
_entity_poly.pdbx_strand_id
1 'polypeptide(L)'
;MTIQEAQQQVDNWIKTVGVRYFNELTNLGILMEEVGELSRLMVRTYGEQSFKESDNGKELSDEMADVLWVLLCLANQTNINLTEALQKNFEKKNIRDATRHLNNEKLSS
;
A
#
# COMPACT_ATOMS: atom_id res chain seq x y z
N MET A 1 -9.02 10.28 -8.76
CA MET A 1 -7.99 9.41 -9.35
C MET A 1 -8.42 7.97 -9.18
N THR A 2 -8.52 7.20 -10.26
CA THR A 2 -8.71 5.75 -10.25
C THR A 2 -7.36 5.03 -10.04
N ILE A 3 -7.36 3.73 -9.73
CA ILE A 3 -6.11 2.95 -9.62
C ILE A 3 -5.36 2.94 -10.95
N GLN A 4 -6.08 2.81 -12.06
CA GLN A 4 -5.48 2.85 -13.39
C GLN A 4 -4.86 4.23 -13.69
N GLU A 5 -5.56 5.32 -13.34
CA GLU A 5 -5.00 6.68 -13.46
C GLU A 5 -3.76 6.87 -12.58
N ALA A 6 -3.75 6.27 -11.37
CA ALA A 6 -2.59 6.31 -10.49
C ALA A 6 -1.39 5.55 -11.08
N GLN A 7 -1.61 4.33 -11.60
CA GLN A 7 -0.57 3.55 -12.29
C GLN A 7 0.02 4.34 -13.45
N GLN A 8 -0.82 5.00 -14.26
CA GLN A 8 -0.35 5.80 -15.39
C GLN A 8 0.40 7.05 -14.96
N GLN A 9 -0.06 7.76 -13.92
CA GLN A 9 0.62 8.95 -13.40
C GLN A 9 1.98 8.62 -12.81
N VAL A 10 2.08 7.52 -12.05
CA VAL A 10 3.37 7.02 -11.53
C VAL A 10 4.30 6.65 -12.68
N ASP A 11 3.81 5.91 -13.68
CA ASP A 11 4.63 5.52 -14.83
C ASP A 11 5.16 6.74 -15.61
N ASN A 12 4.30 7.73 -15.85
CA ASN A 12 4.69 8.97 -16.49
C ASN A 12 5.73 9.72 -15.66
N TRP A 13 5.53 9.82 -14.35
CA TRP A 13 6.47 10.50 -13.46
C TRP A 13 7.84 9.80 -13.45
N ILE A 14 7.87 8.48 -13.36
CA ILE A 14 9.13 7.71 -13.36
C ILE A 14 9.89 7.89 -14.68
N LYS A 15 9.19 7.90 -15.81
CA LYS A 15 9.81 8.06 -17.14
C LYS A 15 10.27 9.48 -17.43
N THR A 16 9.67 10.49 -16.80
CA THR A 16 9.97 11.91 -17.06
C THR A 16 10.91 12.52 -16.02
N VAL A 17 10.66 12.26 -14.74
CA VAL A 17 11.41 12.81 -13.61
C VAL A 17 12.34 11.76 -13.01
N GLY A 18 11.86 10.53 -12.82
CA GLY A 18 12.60 9.43 -12.20
C GLY A 18 13.70 8.79 -13.06
N VAL A 19 13.88 9.26 -14.31
CA VAL A 19 14.78 8.70 -15.36
C VAL A 19 14.41 7.28 -15.80
N ARG A 20 14.25 6.35 -14.86
CA ARG A 20 13.81 4.96 -15.07
C ARG A 20 13.35 4.34 -13.76
N TYR A 21 12.65 3.22 -13.84
CA TYR A 21 12.44 2.37 -12.68
C TYR A 21 13.77 1.83 -12.14
N PHE A 22 13.85 1.65 -10.82
CA PHE A 22 14.87 0.80 -10.20
C PHE A 22 14.69 -0.66 -10.65
N ASN A 23 15.57 -1.58 -10.23
CA ASN A 23 15.28 -3.00 -10.40
C ASN A 23 14.16 -3.43 -9.42
N GLU A 24 13.50 -4.54 -9.69
CA GLU A 24 12.35 -5.03 -8.92
C GLU A 24 12.73 -5.33 -7.46
N LEU A 25 13.93 -5.87 -7.22
CA LEU A 25 14.40 -6.18 -5.87
C LEU A 25 14.73 -4.94 -5.04
N THR A 26 15.20 -3.87 -5.69
CA THR A 26 15.41 -2.57 -5.08
C THR A 26 14.08 -1.95 -4.70
N ASN A 27 13.08 -1.95 -5.59
CA ASN A 27 11.74 -1.48 -5.25
C ASN A 27 11.05 -2.35 -4.19
N LEU A 28 11.33 -3.66 -4.14
CA LEU A 28 10.90 -4.50 -3.02
C LEU A 28 11.54 -4.07 -1.71
N GLY A 29 12.85 -3.77 -1.71
CA GLY A 29 13.55 -3.25 -0.54
C GLY A 29 12.94 -1.94 -0.03
N ILE A 30 12.70 -0.98 -0.95
CA ILE A 30 12.05 0.29 -0.64
C ILE A 30 10.64 0.05 -0.09
N LEU A 31 9.86 -0.86 -0.70
CA LEU A 31 8.52 -1.19 -0.20
C LEU A 31 8.57 -1.67 1.26
N MET A 32 9.56 -2.49 1.63
CA MET A 32 9.71 -2.95 3.02
C MET A 32 10.11 -1.83 3.97
N GLU A 33 10.89 -0.87 3.50
CA GLU A 33 11.23 0.34 4.24
C GLU A 33 9.98 1.17 4.54
N GLU A 34 9.19 1.51 3.51
CA GLU A 34 7.95 2.31 3.68
C GLU A 34 6.91 1.61 4.56
N VAL A 35 6.79 0.28 4.45
CA VAL A 35 5.91 -0.50 5.33
C VAL A 35 6.41 -0.45 6.79
N GLY A 36 7.72 -0.41 7.01
CA GLY A 36 8.33 -0.24 8.32
C GLY A 36 8.05 1.14 8.92
N GLU A 37 8.14 2.19 8.10
CA GLU A 37 7.78 3.56 8.45
C GLU A 37 6.31 3.66 8.90
N LEU A 38 5.40 3.14 8.05
CA LEU A 38 3.96 3.07 8.32
C LEU A 38 3.66 2.30 9.61
N SER A 39 4.25 1.12 9.77
CA SER A 39 4.07 0.27 10.95
C SER A 39 4.46 1.00 12.23
N ARG A 40 5.60 1.71 12.20
CA ARG A 40 6.10 2.49 13.35
C ARG A 40 5.11 3.57 13.77
N LEU A 41 4.50 4.30 12.83
CA LEU A 41 3.47 5.30 13.16
C LEU A 41 2.18 4.66 13.67
N MET A 42 1.72 3.57 13.04
CA MET A 42 0.51 2.88 13.48
C MET A 42 0.60 2.38 14.92
N VAL A 43 1.72 1.76 15.30
CA VAL A 43 1.91 1.20 16.65
C VAL A 43 2.02 2.30 17.71
N ARG A 44 2.48 3.50 17.36
CA ARG A 44 2.51 4.65 18.28
C ARG A 44 1.17 5.37 18.37
N THR A 45 0.44 5.44 17.25
CA THR A 45 -0.86 6.13 17.18
C THR A 45 -1.99 5.30 17.79
N TYR A 46 -2.01 4.00 17.53
CA TYR A 46 -3.11 3.11 17.93
C TYR A 46 -2.68 1.98 18.87
N GLY A 47 -1.38 1.81 19.09
CA GLY A 47 -0.84 0.84 20.05
C GLY A 47 -0.37 1.52 21.34
N GLU A 48 0.43 0.80 22.11
CA GLU A 48 0.88 1.23 23.45
C GLU A 48 2.30 1.83 23.45
N GLN A 49 2.91 2.02 22.27
CA GLN A 49 4.26 2.60 22.18
C GLN A 49 4.23 4.12 22.29
N SER A 50 5.19 4.69 23.01
CA SER A 50 5.35 6.14 23.12
C SER A 50 5.91 6.76 21.82
N PHE A 51 5.44 7.96 21.51
CA PHE A 51 6.00 8.81 20.46
C PHE A 51 7.44 9.23 20.76
N LYS A 52 8.23 9.44 19.70
CA LYS A 52 9.58 10.00 19.77
C LYS A 52 9.65 11.30 18.97
N GLU A 53 10.62 12.14 19.27
CA GLU A 53 10.86 13.40 18.55
C GLU A 53 11.06 13.20 17.04
N SER A 54 11.64 12.06 16.63
CA SER A 54 11.81 11.66 15.23
C SER A 54 10.50 11.44 14.46
N ASP A 55 9.36 11.39 15.15
CA ASP A 55 8.03 11.25 14.52
C ASP A 55 7.36 12.60 14.27
N ASN A 56 7.93 13.70 14.77
CA ASN A 56 7.34 15.02 14.59
C ASN A 56 7.25 15.38 13.10
N GLY A 57 6.03 15.68 12.66
CA GLY A 57 5.73 16.04 11.28
C GLY A 57 5.57 14.84 10.34
N LYS A 58 5.54 13.60 10.85
CA LYS A 58 5.18 12.43 10.06
C LYS A 58 3.68 12.14 10.18
N GLU A 59 2.99 12.11 9.04
CA GLU A 59 1.56 11.85 8.97
C GLU A 59 1.30 10.43 8.48
N LEU A 60 0.31 9.76 9.06
CA LEU A 60 -0.05 8.40 8.67
C LEU A 60 -0.50 8.32 7.21
N SER A 61 -1.12 9.38 6.69
CA SER A 61 -1.52 9.47 5.28
C SER A 61 -0.34 9.41 4.33
N ASP A 62 0.79 10.01 4.73
CA ASP A 62 1.96 10.15 3.88
C ASP A 62 2.65 8.79 3.76
N GLU A 63 2.84 8.09 4.88
CA GLU A 63 3.41 6.73 4.87
C GLU A 63 2.52 5.73 4.11
N MET A 64 1.20 5.87 4.19
CA MET A 64 0.28 5.05 3.37
C MET A 64 0.41 5.37 1.88
N ALA A 65 0.63 6.64 1.53
CA ALA A 65 0.85 7.05 0.15
C ALA A 65 2.19 6.55 -0.39
N ASP A 66 3.25 6.55 0.42
CA ASP A 66 4.58 6.06 0.05
C ASP A 66 4.55 4.54 -0.19
N VAL A 67 3.90 3.78 0.69
CA VAL A 67 3.66 2.33 0.47
C VAL A 67 2.90 2.10 -0.84
N LEU A 68 1.83 2.86 -1.09
CA LEU A 68 1.05 2.72 -2.32
C LEU A 68 1.87 3.10 -3.56
N TRP A 69 2.69 4.14 -3.48
CA TRP A 69 3.54 4.60 -4.58
C TRP A 69 4.52 3.53 -5.03
N VAL A 70 5.22 2.89 -4.09
CA VAL A 70 6.20 1.85 -4.41
C VAL A 70 5.50 0.58 -4.90
N LEU A 71 4.30 0.27 -4.38
CA LEU A 71 3.49 -0.82 -4.90
C LEU A 71 3.03 -0.57 -6.34
N LEU A 72 2.64 0.66 -6.68
CA LEU A 72 2.31 1.06 -8.06
C LEU A 72 3.54 0.92 -8.97
N CYS A 73 4.73 1.30 -8.51
CA CYS A 73 5.98 1.08 -9.24
C CYS A 73 6.20 -0.40 -9.57
N LEU A 74 6.11 -1.28 -8.57
CA LEU A 74 6.29 -2.73 -8.74
C LEU A 74 5.25 -3.32 -9.69
N ALA A 75 3.98 -2.91 -9.57
CA ALA A 75 2.92 -3.37 -10.46
C ALA A 75 3.19 -2.97 -11.91
N ASN A 76 3.63 -1.73 -12.15
CA ASN A 76 3.97 -1.26 -13.49
C ASN A 76 5.16 -2.03 -14.08
N GLN A 77 6.24 -2.21 -13.30
CA GLN A 77 7.43 -2.95 -13.74
C GLN A 77 7.14 -4.41 -14.10
N THR A 78 6.21 -5.03 -13.37
CA THR A 78 5.83 -6.43 -13.55
C THR A 78 4.63 -6.62 -14.48
N ASN A 79 4.15 -5.55 -15.13
CA ASN A 79 3.00 -5.53 -16.03
C ASN A 79 1.70 -6.05 -15.39
N ILE A 80 1.48 -5.72 -14.12
CA ILE A 80 0.27 -6.08 -13.37
C ILE A 80 -0.74 -4.92 -13.42
N ASN A 81 -1.96 -5.22 -13.88
CA ASN A 81 -3.10 -4.31 -13.74
C ASN A 81 -3.70 -4.45 -12.34
N LEU A 82 -3.46 -3.46 -11.46
CA LEU A 82 -3.95 -3.49 -10.08
C LEU A 82 -5.47 -3.33 -9.98
N THR A 83 -6.10 -2.64 -10.94
CA THR A 83 -7.56 -2.51 -10.98
C THR A 83 -8.20 -3.88 -11.15
N GLU A 84 -7.75 -4.65 -12.16
CA GLU A 84 -8.23 -6.01 -12.39
C GLU A 84 -7.86 -6.96 -11.23
N ALA A 85 -6.63 -6.85 -10.71
CA ALA A 85 -6.17 -7.70 -9.61
C ALA A 85 -7.02 -7.48 -8.35
N LEU A 86 -7.36 -6.23 -8.03
CA LEU A 86 -8.20 -5.88 -6.89
C LEU A 86 -9.65 -6.33 -7.11
N GLN A 87 -10.20 -6.14 -8.31
CA GLN A 87 -11.55 -6.61 -8.65
C GLN A 87 -11.68 -8.15 -8.48
N LYS A 88 -10.71 -8.91 -9.03
CA LYS A 88 -10.63 -10.36 -8.83
C LYS A 88 -10.49 -10.75 -7.35
N ASN A 89 -9.82 -9.93 -6.54
CA ASN A 89 -9.69 -10.16 -5.10
C ASN A 89 -11.03 -9.98 -4.39
N PHE A 90 -11.80 -8.94 -4.72
CA PHE A 90 -13.15 -8.74 -4.21
C PHE A 90 -14.08 -9.91 -4.56
N GLU A 91 -14.07 -10.36 -5.81
CA GLU A 91 -14.87 -11.52 -6.25
C GLU A 91 -14.54 -12.78 -5.43
N LYS A 92 -13.24 -13.06 -5.23
CA LYS A 92 -12.78 -14.20 -4.41
C LYS A 92 -13.23 -14.09 -2.95
N LYS A 93 -13.13 -12.90 -2.35
CA LYS A 93 -13.57 -12.66 -0.96
C LYS A 93 -15.10 -12.77 -0.83
N ASN A 94 -15.85 -12.23 -1.78
CA ASN A 94 -17.31 -12.33 -1.78
C ASN A 94 -17.78 -13.78 -1.91
N ILE A 95 -17.09 -14.63 -2.67
CA ILE A 95 -17.44 -16.04 -2.81
C ILE A 95 -17.00 -16.87 -1.59
N ARG A 96 -15.80 -16.62 -1.04
CA ARG A 96 -15.22 -17.44 0.06
C ARG A 96 -15.65 -17.01 1.46
N ASP A 97 -15.93 -15.73 1.68
CA ASP A 97 -16.12 -15.14 3.00
C ASP A 97 -17.55 -14.59 3.23
N ALA A 98 -18.49 -14.81 2.31
CA ALA A 98 -19.87 -14.30 2.39
C ALA A 98 -20.57 -14.53 3.75
N THR A 99 -20.21 -15.58 4.48
CA THR A 99 -20.80 -15.89 5.79
C THR A 99 -19.77 -16.00 6.91
N ARG A 100 -18.47 -15.98 6.62
CA ARG A 100 -17.41 -16.28 7.62
C ARG A 100 -17.19 -15.13 8.60
N HIS A 101 -17.19 -13.89 8.12
CA HIS A 101 -17.03 -12.71 8.99
C HIS A 101 -18.37 -12.23 9.55
N LEU A 102 -19.45 -12.32 8.76
CA LEU A 102 -20.81 -11.94 9.18
C LEU A 102 -21.33 -12.76 10.37
N ASN A 103 -20.94 -14.04 10.47
CA ASN A 103 -21.33 -14.93 11.57
C ASN A 103 -20.27 -15.03 12.67
N ASN A 104 -19.20 -14.21 12.63
CA ASN A 104 -18.18 -14.24 13.68
C ASN A 104 -18.60 -13.34 14.84
N GLU A 105 -19.14 -13.95 15.91
CA GLU A 105 -19.57 -13.23 17.12
C GLU A 105 -18.48 -12.36 17.75
N LYS A 106 -17.18 -12.68 17.55
CA LYS A 106 -16.06 -11.86 18.03
C LYS A 106 -15.90 -10.52 17.30
N LEU A 107 -16.58 -10.36 16.16
CA LEU A 107 -16.58 -9.12 15.36
C LEU A 107 -17.92 -8.36 15.48
N SER A 108 -18.88 -8.90 16.24
CA SER A 108 -20.24 -8.36 16.43
C SER A 108 -20.39 -7.64 17.78
N SER A 109 -19.31 -7.02 18.27
CA SER A 109 -19.22 -6.37 19.58
C SER A 109 -18.61 -4.98 19.47
#